data_AF-V6HT09-F1
#
_entry.id   AF-V6HT09-F1
#
_cell.length_a   1.000
_cell.length_b   1.000
_cell.length_c   1.000
_cell.angle_alpha   90.00
_cell.angle_beta   90.00
_cell.angle_gamma   90.00
#
_symmetry.space_group_name_H-M   'P 1'
#
loop_
_entity.id
_entity.type
_entity.pdbx_description
1 polymer ?
#
loop_
_entity_poly.entity_id
_entity_poly.type
_entity_poly.pdbx_seq_one_letter_code
_entity_poly.pdbx_strand_id
1 'polypeptide(L)'
;MTAQNSIHILPRKRTRFRGMVGSILHHKNPEQSRILLQDICLLISGKSIIQSQLFYLSRKFQTMDLQLGDEVEFDARIKPDRKGISSNSIRLNYPTKIFRYNPEKERLLF
;
A
#
# COMPACT_ATOMS: atom_id res chain seq x y z
N MET A 1 26.24 1.85 27.60
CA MET A 1 24.95 1.19 27.29
C MET A 1 24.51 1.63 25.89
N THR A 2 24.91 0.90 24.86
CA THR A 2 24.61 1.24 23.46
C THR A 2 23.42 0.42 22.97
N ALA A 3 22.23 1.01 22.96
CA ALA A 3 21.07 0.45 22.27
C ALA A 3 21.20 0.68 20.75
N GLN A 4 22.21 0.07 20.13
CA GLN A 4 22.25 -0.16 18.68
C GLN A 4 21.70 -1.56 18.44
N ASN A 5 20.38 -1.74 18.46
CA ASN A 5 19.80 -3.03 18.14
C ASN A 5 18.50 -2.90 17.35
N SER A 6 18.54 -3.46 16.13
CA SER A 6 17.39 -3.96 15.35
C SER A 6 16.55 -2.98 14.50
N ILE A 7 17.15 -1.98 13.82
CA ILE A 7 16.61 -1.63 12.49
C ILE A 7 17.09 -2.73 11.53
N HIS A 8 16.54 -3.93 11.70
CA HIS A 8 16.78 -5.06 10.82
C HIS A 8 16.51 -4.64 9.38
N ILE A 9 17.39 -5.12 8.50
CA ILE A 9 17.52 -4.81 7.08
C ILE A 9 16.16 -4.94 6.40
N LEU A 10 15.39 -3.85 6.38
CA LEU A 10 14.15 -3.80 5.60
C LEU A 10 14.53 -3.98 4.14
N PRO A 11 13.95 -4.96 3.43
CA PRO A 11 14.31 -5.22 2.05
C PRO A 11 14.16 -3.93 1.25
N ARG A 12 15.27 -3.42 0.72
CA ARG A 12 15.28 -2.22 -0.15
C ARG A 12 14.62 -2.50 -1.50
N LYS A 13 14.36 -3.77 -1.81
CA LYS A 13 13.71 -4.23 -3.03
C LYS A 13 12.25 -3.76 -3.04
N ARG A 14 11.74 -3.44 -4.24
CA ARG A 14 10.29 -3.29 -4.41
C ARG A 14 9.67 -4.68 -4.31
N THR A 15 8.67 -4.81 -3.46
CA THR A 15 7.90 -6.04 -3.27
C THR A 15 6.44 -5.75 -3.57
N ARG A 16 5.70 -6.77 -3.97
CA ARG A 16 4.28 -6.65 -4.27
C ARG A 16 3.44 -6.86 -3.02
N PHE A 17 2.46 -5.98 -2.87
CA PHE A 17 1.48 -5.98 -1.80
C PHE A 17 0.08 -6.03 -2.41
N ARG A 18 -0.88 -6.51 -1.63
CA ARG A 18 -2.31 -6.34 -1.86
C ARG A 18 -2.88 -5.50 -0.73
N GLY A 19 -3.83 -4.64 -1.03
CA GLY A 19 -4.57 -3.89 -0.02
C GLY A 19 -5.96 -3.51 -0.53
N MET A 20 -6.86 -3.24 0.39
CA MET A 20 -8.24 -2.87 0.11
C MET A 20 -8.40 -1.35 0.14
N VAL A 21 -9.19 -0.79 -0.76
CA VAL A 21 -9.55 0.63 -0.76
C VAL A 21 -10.50 0.89 0.41
N GLY A 22 -10.02 1.64 1.41
CA GLY A 22 -10.81 2.01 2.59
C GLY A 22 -11.46 3.39 2.50
N SER A 23 -10.91 4.30 1.69
CA SER A 23 -11.56 5.57 1.34
C SER A 23 -10.82 6.29 0.21
N ILE A 24 -11.55 7.13 -0.54
CA ILE A 24 -10.99 8.02 -1.55
C ILE A 24 -11.43 9.44 -1.21
N LEU A 25 -10.45 10.32 -1.00
CA LEU A 25 -10.67 11.72 -0.65
C LEU A 25 -10.29 12.58 -1.84
N HIS A 26 -11.29 13.11 -2.53
CA HIS A 26 -11.12 14.07 -3.61
C HIS A 26 -10.95 15.48 -3.05
N HIS A 27 -10.00 16.22 -3.62
CA HIS A 27 -9.74 17.61 -3.27
C HIS A 27 -9.73 18.48 -4.52
N LYS A 28 -10.11 19.76 -4.39
CA LYS A 28 -10.11 20.73 -5.50
C LYS A 28 -8.75 20.84 -6.18
N ASN A 29 -7.68 20.82 -5.38
CA ASN A 29 -6.32 20.58 -5.87
C ASN A 29 -6.06 19.06 -5.97
N PRO A 30 -5.88 18.49 -7.18
CA PRO A 30 -5.67 17.07 -7.39
C PRO A 30 -4.47 16.48 -6.63
N GLU A 31 -3.40 17.26 -6.43
CA GLU A 31 -2.20 16.82 -5.71
C GLU A 31 -2.47 16.57 -4.21
N GLN A 32 -3.54 17.17 -3.68
CA GLN A 32 -3.98 16.97 -2.30
C GLN A 32 -4.99 15.82 -2.16
N SER A 33 -5.46 15.24 -3.26
CA SER A 33 -6.33 14.07 -3.20
C SER A 33 -5.58 12.87 -2.62
N ARG A 34 -6.29 12.04 -1.84
CA ARG A 34 -5.72 10.90 -1.12
C ARG A 34 -6.54 9.64 -1.34
N ILE A 35 -5.89 8.50 -1.19
CA ILE A 35 -6.52 7.18 -1.11
C ILE A 35 -5.98 6.45 0.12
N LEU A 36 -6.88 5.91 0.93
CA LEU A 36 -6.55 5.07 2.06
C LEU A 36 -6.57 3.61 1.60
N LEU A 37 -5.44 2.92 1.74
CA LEU A 37 -5.39 1.48 1.58
C LEU A 37 -5.31 0.82 2.95
N GLN A 38 -6.09 -0.23 3.15
CA GLN A 38 -6.23 -0.98 4.39
C GLN A 38 -5.87 -2.45 4.18
N ASP A 39 -5.67 -3.17 5.28
CA ASP A 39 -5.36 -4.60 5.33
C ASP A 39 -4.22 -4.99 4.38
N ILE A 40 -3.17 -4.16 4.37
CA ILE A 40 -2.09 -4.28 3.39
C ILE A 40 -1.22 -5.48 3.75
N CYS A 41 -1.23 -6.48 2.88
CA CYS A 41 -0.50 -7.73 3.04
C CYS A 41 0.55 -7.92 1.95
N LEU A 42 1.56 -8.74 2.25
CA LEU A 42 2.56 -9.17 1.28
C LEU A 42 1.92 -10.17 0.31
N LEU A 43 1.95 -9.91 -1.00
CA LEU A 43 1.22 -10.75 -1.96
C LEU A 43 1.70 -12.22 -1.93
N ILE A 44 3.01 -12.45 -1.79
CA ILE A 44 3.58 -13.80 -1.90
C ILE A 44 3.22 -14.72 -0.73
N SER A 45 2.92 -14.16 0.44
CA SER A 45 2.74 -14.93 1.67
C SER A 45 1.42 -14.64 2.38
N GLY A 46 0.64 -13.66 1.90
CA GLY A 46 -0.55 -13.16 2.58
C GLY A 46 -0.28 -12.50 3.94
N LYS A 47 0.98 -12.38 4.37
CA LYS A 47 1.32 -11.84 5.69
C LYS A 47 0.89 -10.38 5.77
N SER A 48 0.07 -10.02 6.76
CA SER A 48 -0.28 -8.63 7.04
C SER A 48 0.97 -7.83 7.42
N ILE A 49 1.13 -6.65 6.80
CA ILE A 49 2.30 -5.76 6.99
C ILE A 49 1.87 -4.41 7.56
N ILE A 50 0.82 -3.80 7.02
CA ILE A 50 0.31 -2.50 7.50
C ILE A 50 -1.22 -2.55 7.53
N GLN A 51 -1.81 -2.23 8.68
CA GLN A 51 -3.27 -2.15 8.84
C GLN A 51 -3.90 -1.10 7.93
N SER A 52 -3.32 0.11 7.88
CA SER A 52 -3.77 1.12 6.93
C SER A 52 -2.68 2.16 6.62
N GLN A 53 -2.73 2.72 5.40
CA GLN A 53 -1.86 3.83 5.02
C GLN A 53 -2.51 4.74 3.97
N LEU A 54 -2.39 6.05 4.17
CA LEU A 54 -2.75 7.06 3.19
C LEU A 54 -1.67 7.22 2.11
N PHE A 55 -2.11 7.29 0.86
CA PHE A 55 -1.28 7.59 -0.30
C PHE A 55 -1.87 8.77 -1.08
N TYR A 56 -1.04 9.39 -1.91
CA TYR A 56 -1.51 10.33 -2.93
C TYR A 56 -2.37 9.60 -3.96
N LEU A 57 -3.54 10.16 -4.27
CA LEU A 57 -4.40 9.69 -5.34
C LEU A 57 -3.82 10.11 -6.69
N SER A 58 -2.82 9.36 -7.20
CA SER A 58 -2.23 9.64 -8.51
C SER A 58 -3.21 9.37 -9.64
N ARG A 59 -2.87 9.90 -10.82
CA ARG A 59 -3.57 9.59 -12.08
C ARG A 59 -3.80 8.10 -12.28
N LYS A 60 -2.87 7.22 -11.87
CA LYS A 60 -3.02 5.76 -12.04
C LYS A 60 -4.17 5.21 -11.20
N PHE A 61 -4.32 5.67 -9.95
CA PHE A 61 -5.49 5.32 -9.14
C PHE A 61 -6.78 5.91 -9.71
N GLN A 62 -6.74 7.17 -10.16
CA GLN A 62 -7.92 7.83 -10.74
C GLN A 62 -8.45 7.11 -11.99
N THR A 63 -7.56 6.67 -12.88
CA THR A 63 -7.96 5.96 -14.10
C THR A 63 -8.56 4.58 -13.86
N MET A 64 -8.46 4.05 -12.63
CA MET A 64 -8.99 2.73 -12.32
C MET A 64 -10.44 2.75 -11.89
N ASP A 65 -11.04 3.92 -11.60
CA ASP A 65 -12.42 4.05 -11.09
C ASP A 65 -12.69 3.17 -9.84
N LEU A 66 -11.72 3.19 -8.91
CA LEU A 66 -11.78 2.36 -7.70
C LEU A 66 -12.92 2.80 -6.79
N GLN A 67 -13.58 1.83 -6.17
CA GLN A 67 -14.63 2.00 -5.19
C GLN A 67 -14.17 1.50 -3.81
N LEU A 68 -14.91 1.88 -2.77
CA LEU A 68 -14.70 1.34 -1.43
C LEU A 68 -14.83 -0.19 -1.48
N GLY A 69 -13.88 -0.90 -0.87
CA GLY A 69 -13.84 -2.36 -0.87
C GLY A 69 -13.11 -2.98 -2.07
N ASP A 70 -12.78 -2.21 -3.10
CA ASP A 70 -11.96 -2.75 -4.19
C ASP A 70 -10.57 -3.14 -3.67
N GLU A 71 -10.08 -4.29 -4.12
CA GLU A 71 -8.71 -4.71 -3.84
C GLU A 71 -7.76 -4.25 -4.94
N VAL A 72 -6.58 -3.79 -4.53
CA VAL A 72 -5.52 -3.36 -5.43
C VAL A 72 -4.21 -4.05 -5.10
N GLU A 73 -3.49 -4.44 -6.14
CA GLU A 73 -2.12 -4.90 -6.03
C GLU A 73 -1.14 -3.81 -6.47
N PHE A 74 -0.03 -3.70 -5.77
CA PHE A 74 0.97 -2.69 -6.07
C PHE A 74 2.36 -3.05 -5.57
N ASP A 75 3.37 -2.54 -6.26
CA ASP A 75 4.76 -2.66 -5.83
C ASP A 75 5.14 -1.47 -4.95
N ALA A 76 5.68 -1.72 -3.75
CA ALA A 76 6.22 -0.72 -2.85
C ALA A 76 7.51 -1.19 -2.15
N ARG A 77 8.21 -0.29 -1.46
CA ARG A 77 9.35 -0.57 -0.58
C ARG A 77 8.94 -0.29 0.85
N ILE A 78 9.29 -1.20 1.75
CA ILE A 78 9.14 -0.95 3.19
C ILE A 78 10.23 0.04 3.61
N LYS A 79 9.83 1.06 4.38
CA LYS A 79 10.70 2.10 4.93
C LYS A 79 10.45 2.20 6.43
N PRO A 80 11.50 2.53 7.22
CA PRO A 80 11.27 2.89 8.61
C PRO A 80 10.43 4.16 8.63
N ASP A 81 9.45 4.20 9.52
CA ASP A 81 8.66 5.41 9.68
C ASP A 81 9.36 6.42 10.59
N ARG A 82 10.28 7.18 10.00
CA ARG A 82 11.08 8.19 10.72
C ARG A 82 10.26 9.36 11.28
N LYS A 83 9.00 9.51 10.86
CA LYS A 83 8.13 10.60 11.31
C LYS A 83 7.14 10.17 12.40
N GLY A 84 7.08 8.89 12.75
CA GLY A 84 6.16 8.36 13.77
C GLY A 84 4.67 8.57 13.45
N ILE A 85 4.32 8.63 12.16
CA ILE A 85 2.95 8.85 11.68
C ILE A 85 2.19 7.51 11.61
N SER A 86 2.90 6.40 11.44
CA SER A 86 2.40 5.03 11.40
C SER A 86 2.57 4.37 12.76
N SER A 87 1.52 3.70 13.23
CA SER A 87 1.54 2.87 14.45
C SER A 87 2.54 1.72 14.40
N ASN A 88 2.99 1.31 13.20
CA ASN A 88 3.72 0.07 12.99
C ASN A 88 5.25 0.24 12.86
N SER A 89 5.81 1.42 13.16
CA SER A 89 7.24 1.75 12.97
C SER A 89 7.79 1.62 11.54
N ILE A 90 6.94 1.20 10.60
CA ILE A 90 7.21 1.06 9.19
C ILE A 90 6.13 1.75 8.37
N ARG A 91 6.51 2.14 7.15
CA ARG A 91 5.63 2.69 6.13
C ARG A 91 6.00 2.14 4.77
N LEU A 92 5.05 2.11 3.85
CA LEU A 92 5.33 1.86 2.45
C LEU A 92 5.66 3.18 1.75
N ASN A 93 6.65 3.16 0.86
CA ASN A 93 6.84 4.28 -0.06
C ASN A 93 5.70 4.35 -1.08
N TYR A 94 5.76 5.33 -1.99
CA TYR A 94 4.72 5.49 -2.99
C TYR A 94 4.55 4.23 -3.89
N PRO A 95 3.31 3.73 -4.04
CA PRO A 95 2.97 2.58 -4.87
C PRO A 95 3.37 2.81 -6.34
N THR A 96 3.82 1.75 -6.99
CA THR A 96 4.02 1.70 -8.45
C THR A 96 3.47 0.39 -8.98
N LYS A 97 3.31 0.27 -10.31
CA LYS A 97 2.71 -0.93 -10.93
C LYS A 97 1.43 -1.33 -10.19
N ILE A 98 0.50 -0.38 -10.15
CA ILE A 98 -0.78 -0.53 -9.47
C ILE A 98 -1.73 -1.24 -10.43
N PHE A 99 -2.45 -2.24 -9.94
CA PHE A 99 -3.44 -3.02 -10.66
C PHE A 99 -4.68 -3.21 -9.78
N ARG A 100 -5.87 -3.19 -10.39
CA ARG A 100 -7.09 -3.67 -9.72
C ARG A 100 -6.98 -5.19 -9.62
N TYR A 101 -7.13 -5.73 -8.43
CA TYR A 101 -7.26 -7.17 -8.26
C TYR A 101 -8.66 -7.60 -8.69
N ASN A 102 -8.76 -8.65 -9.49
CA ASN A 102 -10.04 -9.22 -9.89
C ASN A 102 -9.98 -10.73 -9.65
N PRO A 103 -10.66 -11.26 -8.61
CA PRO A 103 -10.63 -12.67 -8.27
C PRO A 103 -11.23 -13.57 -9.37
N GLU A 104 -12.13 -13.04 -10.20
CA GLU A 104 -12.74 -13.81 -11.29
C GLU A 104 -11.75 -14.11 -12.42
N LYS A 105 -10.75 -13.24 -12.64
CA LYS A 105 -9.69 -13.49 -13.62
C LYS A 105 -8.70 -14.56 -13.15
N GLU A 106 -8.50 -14.73 -11.85
CA GLU A 106 -7.65 -15.81 -11.32
C GLU A 106 -8.34 -17.18 -11.38
N ARG A 107 -9.65 -17.25 -11.17
CA ARG A 107 -10.42 -18.50 -11.29
C ARG A 107 -10.42 -19.10 -12.69
N LEU A 108 -10.16 -18.31 -13.73
CA LEU A 108 -10.11 -18.77 -15.12
C LEU A 108 -8.72 -19.29 -15.54
N LEU A 109 -7.74 -19.24 -14.64
CA LEU A 109 -6.36 -19.69 -14.89
C LEU A 109 -6.02 -21.01 -14.20
N PHE A 110 -7.00 -21.64 -13.53
CA PHE A 110 -6.87 -22.94 -12.87
C PHE A 110 -7.98 -23.89 -13.31
#